data_AF-H5V7N8-F1
#
_entry.id   AF-H5V7N8-F1
#
_cell.length_a   1.000
_cell.length_b   1.000
_cell.length_c   1.000
_cell.angle_alpha   90.00
_cell.angle_beta   90.00
_cell.angle_gamma   90.00
#
_symmetry.space_group_name_H-M   'P 1'
#
loop_
_entity.id
_entity.type
_entity.pdbx_description
1 polymer ?
#
loop_
_entity_poly.entity_id
_entity_poly.type
_entity_poly.pdbx_seq_one_letter_code
_entity_poly.pdbx_strand_id
1 'polypeptide(L)' 'MQSNRINSKKTPGRPEGSKYFVLIQNEKKKRLSQSKVAKNLGISLSTVKRYWANGIFG' A
#
# COMPACT_ATOMS: atom_id res chain seq x y z
N MET A 1 -34.76 -7.09 25.11
CA MET A 1 -33.62 -7.57 24.30
C MET A 1 -33.53 -6.71 23.04
N GLN A 2 -32.80 -5.59 23.08
CA GLN A 2 -32.54 -4.80 21.88
C GLN A 2 -31.36 -5.42 21.12
N SER A 3 -31.62 -5.95 19.93
CA SER A 3 -30.59 -6.48 19.03
C SER A 3 -29.89 -5.31 18.32
N ASN A 4 -28.70 -4.94 18.79
CA ASN A 4 -27.82 -4.00 18.10
C ASN A 4 -27.40 -4.59 16.75
N ARG A 5 -27.98 -4.12 15.64
CA ARG A 5 -27.41 -4.35 14.31
C ARG A 5 -26.23 -3.40 14.13
N ILE A 6 -25.04 -3.90 14.46
CA ILE A 6 -23.78 -3.24 14.12
C ILE A 6 -23.70 -3.25 12.59
N ASN A 7 -24.06 -2.14 11.95
CA ASN A 7 -23.75 -1.92 10.54
C ASN A 7 -22.23 -1.84 10.41
N SER A 8 -21.57 -2.99 10.29
CA SER A 8 -20.16 -3.06 9.90
C SER A 8 -20.08 -2.44 8.51
N LYS A 9 -19.64 -1.17 8.44
CA LYS A 9 -19.27 -0.48 7.21
C LYS A 9 -18.14 -1.28 6.55
N LYS A 10 -18.48 -2.34 5.81
CA LYS A 10 -17.54 -3.03 4.92
C LYS A 10 -17.19 -2.00 3.85
N THR A 11 -16.01 -1.40 3.95
CA THR A 11 -15.45 -0.61 2.87
C THR A 11 -15.25 -1.56 1.68
N PRO A 12 -15.95 -1.36 0.56
CA PRO A 12 -15.73 -2.19 -0.62
C PRO A 12 -14.35 -1.87 -1.18
N GLY A 13 -13.48 -2.88 -1.31
CA GLY A 13 -12.15 -2.73 -1.88
C GLY A 13 -11.04 -3.45 -1.11
N ARG A 14 -9.82 -3.37 -1.63
CA ARG A 14 -8.62 -3.82 -0.93
C ARG A 14 -8.32 -2.82 0.19
N PRO A 15 -8.02 -3.26 1.42
CA PRO A 15 -7.72 -2.36 2.53
C PRO A 15 -6.61 -1.37 2.16
N GLU A 16 -6.78 -0.13 2.60
CA GLU A 16 -5.80 0.93 2.41
C GLU A 16 -4.48 0.56 3.11
N GLY A 17 -3.37 0.72 2.38
CA GLY A 17 -2.04 0.33 2.84
C GLY A 17 -1.68 -1.12 2.50
N SER A 18 -0.78 -1.29 1.52
CA SER A 18 -0.16 -2.60 1.31
C SER A 18 1.03 -2.78 2.25
N LYS A 19 1.35 -4.04 2.58
CA LYS A 19 2.61 -4.42 3.24
C LYS A 19 3.86 -3.83 2.57
N TYR A 20 3.77 -3.48 1.29
CA TYR A 20 4.86 -2.90 0.52
C TYR A 20 4.96 -1.39 0.63
N PHE A 21 3.91 -0.67 1.06
CA PHE A 21 3.95 0.79 1.16
C PHE A 21 5.05 1.23 2.13
N VAL A 22 5.05 0.70 3.36
CA VAL A 22 6.06 1.02 4.38
C VAL A 22 7.47 0.65 3.89
N LEU A 23 7.61 -0.52 3.26
CA LEU A 23 8.89 -1.00 2.72
C LEU A 23 9.41 -0.09 1.59
N ILE A 24 8.55 0.28 0.64
CA ILE A 24 8.89 1.17 -0.47
C ILE A 24 9.25 2.56 0.04
N GLN A 25 8.53 3.10 1.03
CA GLN A 25 8.87 4.40 1.63
C GLN A 25 10.21 4.36 2.39
N ASN A 26 10.51 3.27 3.09
CA ASN A 26 11.81 3.08 3.75
C ASN A 26 12.96 3.01 2.74
N GLU A 27 12.79 2.28 1.63
CA GLU A 27 13.78 2.22 0.55
C GLU A 27 13.91 3.56 -0.21
N LYS A 28 12.80 4.30 -0.38
CA LYS A 28 12.77 5.65 -0.96
C LYS A 28 13.56 6.65 -0.10
N LYS A 29 13.47 6.56 1.24
CA LYS A 29 14.28 7.38 2.17
C LYS A 29 15.79 7.16 1.98
N LYS A 30 16.20 5.98 1.54
CA LYS A 30 17.61 5.66 1.19
C LYS A 30 18.04 6.26 -0.15
N ARG A 31 17.22 7.09 -0.80
CA ARG A 31 17.45 7.71 -2.13
C ARG A 31 17.68 6.67 -3.24
N LEU A 32 17.14 5.47 -3.08
CA LEU A 32 17.21 4.41 -4.10
C LEU A 32 16.21 4.66 -5.23
N SER A 33 16.57 4.27 -6.46
CA SER A 33 15.66 4.36 -7.60
C SER A 33 14.57 3.29 -7.54
N GLN A 34 13.42 3.55 -8.16
CA GLN A 34 12.27 2.62 -8.20
C GLN A 34 12.65 1.20 -8.65
N SER A 35 13.50 1.08 -9.67
CA SER A 35 13.99 -0.22 -10.18
C SER A 35 14.85 -0.96 -9.16
N LYS A 36 15.64 -0.22 -8.36
CA LYS A 36 16.47 -0.81 -7.31
C LYS A 36 15.63 -1.22 -6.10
N VAL A 37 14.62 -0.42 -5.75
CA VAL A 37 13.62 -0.78 -4.73
C VAL A 37 12.85 -2.04 -5.12
N ALA A 38 12.45 -2.18 -6.39
CA ALA A 38 11.77 -3.38 -6.89
C ALA A 38 12.64 -4.64 -6.72
N LYS A 39 13.91 -4.56 -7.11
CA LYS A 39 14.88 -5.66 -6.96
C LYS A 39 15.16 -5.99 -5.50
N ASN A 40 15.40 -4.98 -4.66
CA ASN A 40 15.67 -5.17 -3.23
C ASN A 40 14.50 -5.81 -2.47
N LEU A 41 13.27 -5.41 -2.79
CA LEU A 41 12.07 -5.92 -2.14
C LEU A 41 11.51 -7.19 -2.79
N GLY A 42 12.08 -7.64 -3.91
CA GLY A 42 11.59 -8.79 -4.67
C GLY A 42 10.17 -8.61 -5.20
N ILE A 43 9.76 -7.38 -5.52
CA ILE A 43 8.42 -7.06 -6.03
C ILE A 43 8.47 -6.48 -7.43
N SER A 44 7.35 -6.55 -8.14
CA SER A 44 7.24 -5.95 -9.46
C SER A 44 7.38 -4.42 -9.41
N LEU A 45 8.00 -3.85 -10.45
CA LEU A 45 8.11 -2.40 -10.61
C LEU A 45 6.73 -1.73 -10.65
N SER A 46 5.70 -2.41 -11.15
CA SER A 46 4.31 -1.93 -11.14
C SER A 46 3.77 -1.77 -9.71
N THR A 47 4.12 -2.68 -8.80
CA THR A 47 3.80 -2.56 -7.37
C THR A 47 4.53 -1.39 -6.74
N VAL A 48 5.83 -1.20 -7.06
CA VAL A 48 6.60 -0.05 -6.58
C VAL A 48 5.96 1.26 -7.03
N LYS A 49 5.67 1.40 -8.33
CA LYS A 49 5.04 2.60 -8.91
C LYS A 49 3.69 2.91 -8.28
N ARG A 50 2.85 1.90 -8.06
CA ARG A 50 1.53 2.04 -7.43
C ARG A 50 1.59 2.69 -6.04
N TYR A 51 2.69 2.52 -5.31
CA TYR A 51 2.87 3.03 -3.94
C TYR A 51 3.97 4.10 -3.82
N TRP A 52 4.52 4.58 -4.93
CA TRP A 52 5.69 5.48 -4.95
C TRP A 52 5.37 6.95 -4.66
N ALA A 53 4.29 7.44 -5.29
CA ALA A 53 3.93 8.86 -5.26
C ALA A 53 2.81 9.12 -4.27
N ASN A 54 1.73 8.37 -4.33
CA ASN A 54 0.62 8.28 -3.38
C ASN A 54 -0.33 7.22 -3.96
N GLY A 55 -1.09 6.53 -3.10
CA GLY A 55 -2.05 5.51 -3.52
C GLY A 55 -3.05 6.05 -4.55
N ILE A 56 -3.77 5.15 -5.21
CA ILE A 56 -4.81 5.45 -6.21
C ILE A 56 -6.05 6.07 -5.53
N PHE A 57 -5.88 7.12 -4.75
CA PHE A 57 -6.93 7.94 -4.17
C PHE A 57 -6.50 9.40 -4.28
N GLY A 58 -6.76 9.96 -5.46
CA GLY A 58 -7.22 11.34 -5.61
C GLY A 58 -8.72 11.29 -5.80
#